data_AF-A0AAN9ZER8-F1
#
_entry.id   AF-A0AAN9ZER8-F1
#
_cell.length_a   1.000
_cell.length_b   1.000
_cell.length_c   1.000
_cell.angle_alpha   90.00
_cell.angle_beta   90.00
_cell.angle_gamma   90.00
#
_symmetry.space_group_name_H-M   'P 1'
#
loop_
_entity.id
_entity.type
_entity.pdbx_description
1 polymer ?
#
loop_
_entity_poly.entity_id
_entity_poly.type
_entity_poly.pdbx_seq_one_letter_code
_entity_poly.pdbx_strand_id
1 'polypeptide(L)'
;MANVEKEMPYVLVEFVDSDNSTKLKDIDGLPRQWVHVDPLNKQKCFAFYPKPPYSEEKLKEIQRMIKHRAKASLDWGLYEVNLKGTAESHAELLKKVNLLKIKPDVFTTDTEISKEDRADIVKKKIIITSKGGRRNTSF
;
A
#
# COMPACT_ATOMS: atom_id res chain seq x y z
N MET A 1 29.87 12.28 -12.30
CA MET A 1 29.36 11.77 -11.02
C MET A 1 28.07 11.03 -11.31
N ALA A 2 28.05 9.70 -11.14
CA ALA A 2 26.85 8.92 -11.41
C ALA A 2 25.76 9.36 -10.43
N ASN A 3 24.61 9.77 -10.97
CA ASN A 3 23.41 10.04 -10.21
C ASN A 3 22.95 8.69 -9.66
N VAL A 4 23.35 8.33 -8.44
CA VAL A 4 22.90 7.11 -7.78
C VAL A 4 21.41 7.30 -7.52
N GLU A 5 20.58 6.80 -8.42
CA GLU A 5 19.13 6.76 -8.22
C GLU A 5 18.88 6.06 -6.89
N LYS A 6 18.39 6.81 -5.90
CA LYS A 6 18.15 6.31 -4.55
C LYS A 6 17.13 5.19 -4.65
N GLU A 7 17.59 3.94 -4.62
CA GLU A 7 16.71 2.78 -4.65
C GLU A 7 15.79 2.82 -3.44
N MET A 8 14.50 2.99 -3.71
CA MET A 8 13.50 3.07 -2.66
C MET A 8 13.27 1.67 -2.08
N PRO A 9 13.45 1.46 -0.76
CA PRO A 9 13.40 0.14 -0.13
C PRO A 9 12.01 -0.50 -0.13
N TYR A 10 10.95 0.28 -0.35
CA TYR A 10 9.57 -0.19 -0.38
C TYR A 10 8.87 0.21 -1.67
N VAL A 11 7.91 -0.64 -2.06
CA VAL A 11 7.06 -0.46 -3.23
C VAL A 11 5.60 -0.65 -2.85
N LEU A 12 4.74 0.12 -3.51
CA LEU A 12 3.30 -0.05 -3.42
C LEU A 12 2.87 -0.91 -4.59
N VAL A 13 2.13 -1.97 -4.29
CA VAL A 13 1.67 -2.95 -5.26
C VAL A 13 0.16 -3.04 -5.24
N GLU A 14 -0.41 -3.24 -6.41
CA GLU A 14 -1.81 -3.66 -6.59
C GLU A 14 -1.78 -5.09 -7.12
N PHE A 15 -2.38 -6.03 -6.38
CA PHE A 15 -2.48 -7.42 -6.81
C PHE A 15 -3.47 -7.54 -7.96
N VAL A 16 -3.05 -8.20 -9.04
CA VAL A 16 -3.87 -8.44 -10.22
C VAL A 16 -4.65 -9.74 -10.01
N ASP A 17 -5.98 -9.62 -9.98
CA ASP A 17 -6.86 -10.78 -9.95
C ASP A 17 -6.92 -11.44 -11.33
N SER A 18 -6.70 -12.75 -11.39
CA SER A 18 -6.65 -13.51 -12.65
C SER A 18 -8.03 -13.64 -13.31
N ASP A 19 -9.11 -13.56 -12.54
CA ASP A 19 -10.48 -13.76 -13.01
C ASP A 19 -11.14 -12.46 -13.49
N ASN A 20 -10.41 -11.33 -13.48
CA ASN A 20 -10.89 -10.00 -13.91
C ASN A 20 -12.26 -9.64 -13.30
N SER A 21 -12.59 -10.23 -12.15
CA SER A 21 -13.80 -9.93 -11.43
C SER A 21 -13.61 -8.53 -10.87
N THR A 22 -14.59 -7.64 -11.05
CA THR A 22 -14.65 -6.25 -10.55
C THR A 22 -14.54 -6.10 -9.02
N LYS A 23 -14.10 -7.15 -8.33
CA LYS A 23 -13.82 -7.21 -6.91
C LYS A 23 -12.56 -6.40 -6.62
N LEU A 24 -12.67 -5.63 -5.55
CA LEU A 24 -11.66 -4.78 -4.94
C LEU A 24 -10.23 -5.26 -5.24
N LYS A 25 -9.51 -4.51 -6.06
CA LYS A 25 -8.07 -4.73 -6.26
C LYS A 25 -7.38 -4.48 -4.93
N ASP A 26 -6.68 -5.48 -4.39
CA ASP A 26 -6.03 -5.35 -3.10
C ASP A 26 -4.71 -4.60 -3.26
N ILE A 27 -4.57 -3.50 -2.53
CA ILE A 27 -3.36 -2.66 -2.53
C ILE A 27 -2.62 -2.88 -1.23
N ASP A 28 -1.33 -3.22 -1.33
CA ASP A 28 -0.45 -3.38 -0.19
C ASP A 28 0.94 -2.78 -0.44
N GLY A 29 1.73 -2.69 0.61
CA GLY A 29 3.10 -2.22 0.56
C GLY A 29 4.09 -3.35 0.83
N LEU A 30 5.02 -3.58 -0.09
CA LEU A 30 6.03 -4.64 0.03
C LEU A 30 7.45 -4.07 0.07
N PRO A 31 8.43 -4.79 0.65
CA PRO A 31 9.83 -4.55 0.40
C PRO A 31 10.13 -4.70 -1.10
N ARG A 32 10.94 -3.81 -1.68
CA ARG A 32 11.33 -3.85 -3.10
C ARG A 32 11.86 -5.22 -3.52
N GLN A 33 12.63 -5.86 -2.65
CA GLN A 33 13.23 -7.18 -2.86
C GLN A 33 12.23 -8.34 -2.97
N TRP A 34 10.94 -8.14 -2.65
CA TRP A 34 9.91 -9.17 -2.85
C TRP A 34 9.31 -9.14 -4.25
N VAL A 35 9.54 -8.06 -5.00
CA VAL A 35 8.97 -7.83 -6.32
C VAL A 35 10.04 -8.06 -7.38
N HIS A 36 9.70 -8.88 -8.36
CA HIS A 36 10.53 -9.25 -9.48
C HIS A 36 9.87 -8.81 -10.78
N VAL A 37 10.66 -8.25 -11.69
CA VAL A 37 10.21 -7.96 -13.05
C VAL A 37 10.38 -9.22 -13.89
N ASP A 38 9.39 -9.54 -14.72
CA ASP A 38 9.47 -10.67 -15.64
C ASP A 38 10.65 -10.46 -16.61
N PRO A 39 11.55 -11.45 -16.75
CA PRO A 39 12.72 -11.31 -17.61
C PRO A 39 12.36 -11.27 -19.11
N LEU A 40 11.24 -11.86 -19.50
CA LEU A 40 10.73 -11.91 -20.88
C LEU A 40 9.82 -10.70 -21.18
N ASN A 41 9.02 -10.27 -20.21
CA ASN A 41 8.12 -9.13 -20.35
C ASN A 41 8.36 -8.07 -19.27
N LYS A 42 9.22 -7.10 -19.55
CA LYS A 42 9.60 -6.03 -18.61
C LYS A 42 8.43 -5.17 -18.07
N GLN A 43 7.23 -5.28 -18.64
CA GLN A 43 6.03 -4.59 -18.16
C GLN A 43 5.30 -5.37 -17.05
N LYS A 44 5.56 -6.68 -16.91
CA LYS A 44 4.96 -7.53 -15.88
C LYS A 44 5.84 -7.60 -14.65
N CYS A 45 5.22 -7.41 -13.49
CA CYS A 45 5.88 -7.58 -12.20
C CYS A 45 5.17 -8.68 -11.40
N PHE A 46 5.95 -9.40 -10.60
CA PHE A 46 5.47 -10.48 -9.75
C PHE A 46 5.98 -10.30 -8.33
N ALA A 47 5.18 -10.68 -7.34
CA ALA A 47 5.56 -10.64 -5.95
C ALA A 47 5.30 -11.97 -5.26
N PHE A 48 6.24 -12.39 -4.41
CA PHE A 48 6.00 -13.48 -3.48
C PHE A 48 5.14 -12.98 -2.32
N TYR A 49 3.99 -13.61 -2.11
CA TYR A 49 3.07 -13.26 -1.03
C TYR A 49 2.39 -14.54 -0.51
N PRO A 50 2.11 -14.67 0.79
CA PRO A 50 1.43 -15.85 1.31
C PRO A 50 0.04 -16.00 0.68
N LYS A 51 -0.48 -17.22 0.60
CA LYS A 51 -1.83 -17.48 0.08
C LYS A 51 -2.87 -17.22 1.19
N PRO A 52 -4.00 -16.52 0.90
CA PRO A 52 -5.09 -16.37 1.86
C PRO A 52 -5.84 -17.70 2.09
N PRO A 53 -6.62 -17.84 3.18
CA PRO A 53 -6.90 -16.83 4.20
C PRO A 53 -5.78 -16.66 5.24
N TYR A 54 -5.66 -15.47 5.82
CA TYR A 54 -4.66 -15.17 6.85
C TYR A 54 -5.30 -15.14 8.25
N SER A 55 -4.67 -15.80 9.21
CA SER A 55 -4.95 -15.55 10.63
C SER A 55 -4.38 -14.20 11.07
N GLU A 56 -4.88 -13.63 12.17
CA GLU A 56 -4.34 -12.38 12.74
C GLU A 56 -2.84 -12.50 13.07
N GLU A 57 -2.40 -13.68 13.52
CA GLU A 57 -1.00 -13.97 13.80
C GLU A 57 -0.16 -13.92 12.52
N LYS A 58 -0.67 -14.49 11.42
CA LYS A 58 0.00 -14.46 10.13
C LYS A 58 0.09 -13.04 9.58
N LEU A 59 -0.97 -12.24 9.71
CA LEU A 59 -0.95 -10.83 9.32
C LEU A 59 0.10 -10.04 10.10
N LYS A 60 0.19 -10.23 11.43
CA LYS A 60 1.22 -9.58 12.26
C LYS A 60 2.63 -10.01 11.85
N GLU A 61 2.83 -11.29 11.53
CA GLU A 61 4.10 -11.80 11.02
C GLU A 61 4.48 -11.14 9.70
N ILE A 62 3.58 -11.10 8.72
CA ILE A 62 3.80 -10.47 7.41
C ILE A 62 4.18 -9.00 7.59
N GLN A 63 3.40 -8.25 8.38
CA GLN A 63 3.66 -6.83 8.65
C GLN A 63 5.03 -6.61 9.32
N ARG A 64 5.42 -7.50 10.25
CA ARG A 64 6.77 -7.48 10.85
C ARG A 64 7.85 -7.75 9.79
N MET A 65 7.65 -8.74 8.93
CA MET A 65 8.59 -9.06 7.84
C MET A 65 8.76 -7.88 6.88
N ILE A 66 7.66 -7.22 6.49
CA ILE A 66 7.68 -6.02 5.65
C ILE A 66 8.47 -4.92 6.36
N LYS A 67 8.12 -4.58 7.61
CA LYS A 67 8.79 -3.53 8.40
C LYS A 67 10.30 -3.76 8.55
N HIS A 68 10.73 -5.00 8.74
CA HIS A 68 12.14 -5.35 8.89
C HIS A 68 12.85 -5.67 7.57
N ARG A 69 12.14 -5.60 6.43
CA ARG A 69 12.66 -6.00 5.10
C ARG A 69 13.28 -7.40 5.14
N ALA A 70 12.61 -8.33 5.83
CA ALA A 70 12.99 -9.74 5.77
C ALA A 70 12.77 -10.28 4.36
N LYS A 71 13.46 -11.35 3.98
CA LYS A 71 13.22 -12.02 2.69
C LYS A 71 11.85 -12.69 2.69
N ALA A 72 11.20 -12.70 1.53
CA ALA A 72 9.99 -13.50 1.34
C ALA A 72 10.35 -14.99 1.42
N SER A 73 9.42 -15.81 1.90
CA SER A 73 9.57 -17.27 1.83
C SER A 73 9.32 -17.71 0.38
N LEU A 74 10.13 -18.66 -0.10
CA LEU A 74 9.99 -19.23 -1.44
C LEU A 74 8.80 -20.19 -1.55
N ASP A 75 8.25 -20.63 -0.41
CA ASP A 75 7.04 -21.47 -0.35
C ASP A 75 5.75 -20.64 -0.52
N TRP A 76 5.87 -19.31 -0.62
CA TRP A 76 4.75 -18.42 -0.86
C TRP A 76 4.29 -18.45 -2.32
N GLY A 77 3.03 -18.05 -2.54
CA GLY A 77 2.50 -17.91 -3.89
C GLY A 77 3.18 -16.77 -4.63
N LEU A 78 3.31 -16.92 -5.95
CA LEU A 78 3.76 -15.86 -6.83
C LEU A 78 2.55 -15.20 -7.47
N TYR A 79 2.40 -13.89 -7.28
CA TYR A 79 1.24 -13.13 -7.76
C TYR A 79 1.68 -12.05 -8.73
N GLU A 80 0.93 -11.87 -9.83
CA GLU A 80 1.12 -10.72 -10.72
C GLU A 80 0.68 -9.44 -9.99
N VAL A 81 1.52 -8.41 -10.07
CA VAL A 81 1.31 -7.14 -9.38
C VAL A 81 1.60 -5.96 -10.29
N ASN A 82 0.82 -4.88 -10.12
CA ASN A 82 1.11 -3.59 -10.72
C ASN A 82 1.83 -2.69 -9.71
N LEU A 83 2.94 -2.07 -10.13
CA LEU A 83 3.63 -1.06 -9.31
C LEU A 83 2.85 0.26 -9.33
N LYS A 84 2.43 0.73 -8.15
CA LYS A 84 1.70 2.01 -7.99
C LYS A 84 2.55 3.13 -7.41
N GLY A 85 3.72 2.81 -6.87
CA GLY A 85 4.62 3.81 -6.32
C GLY A 85 5.72 3.20 -5.47
N THR A 86 6.51 4.07 -4.85
CA THR A 86 7.65 3.70 -4.01
C THR A 86 7.61 4.46 -2.68
N ALA A 87 8.32 3.97 -1.66
CA ALA A 87 8.47 4.65 -0.39
C ALA A 87 9.85 4.44 0.23
N GLU A 88 10.34 5.46 0.93
CA GLU A 88 11.65 5.41 1.61
C GLU A 88 11.61 4.78 3.01
N SER A 89 10.44 4.76 3.64
CA SER A 89 10.26 4.21 4.98
C SER A 89 8.94 3.46 5.12
N HIS A 90 8.87 2.53 6.07
CA HIS A 90 7.63 1.80 6.38
C HIS A 90 6.49 2.73 6.79
N ALA A 91 6.79 3.81 7.53
CA ALA A 91 5.79 4.79 7.91
C ALA A 91 5.22 5.54 6.70
N GLU A 92 6.07 5.89 5.74
CA GLU A 92 5.63 6.50 4.48
C GLU A 92 4.82 5.52 3.63
N LEU A 93 5.25 4.26 3.56
CA LEU A 93 4.55 3.19 2.86
C LEU A 93 3.11 3.07 3.34
N LEU A 94 2.90 2.95 4.66
CA LEU A 94 1.56 2.86 5.24
C LEU A 94 0.70 4.10 4.94
N LYS A 95 1.29 5.30 4.97
CA LYS A 95 0.57 6.54 4.60
C LYS A 95 0.11 6.48 3.14
N LYS A 96 1.00 6.08 2.22
CA LYS A 96 0.70 5.99 0.79
C LYS A 96 -0.30 4.88 0.46
N VAL A 97 -0.20 3.71 1.11
CA VAL A 97 -1.17 2.61 0.97
C VAL A 97 -2.56 3.05 1.45
N ASN A 98 -2.65 3.70 2.62
CA ASN A 98 -3.92 4.22 3.11
C ASN A 98 -4.50 5.29 2.19
N LEU A 99 -3.65 6.15 1.60
CA LEU A 99 -4.09 7.16 0.65
C LEU A 99 -4.65 6.52 -0.63
N LEU A 100 -3.97 5.52 -1.18
CA LEU A 100 -4.42 4.75 -2.35
C LEU A 100 -5.73 4.00 -2.11
N LYS A 101 -5.91 3.41 -0.93
CA LYS A 101 -7.17 2.73 -0.57
C LYS A 101 -8.36 3.70 -0.52
N ILE A 102 -8.12 4.98 -0.20
CA ILE A 102 -9.15 6.03 -0.16
C ILE A 102 -9.34 6.66 -1.55
N LYS A 103 -8.25 6.84 -2.30
CA LYS A 103 -8.24 7.46 -3.62
C LYS A 103 -7.30 6.67 -4.56
N PRO A 104 -7.85 5.72 -5.34
CA PRO A 104 -7.04 4.84 -6.20
C PRO A 104 -6.28 5.59 -7.31
N ASP A 105 -6.76 6.78 -7.70
CA ASP A 105 -6.18 7.60 -8.78
C ASP A 105 -5.10 8.61 -8.35
N VAL A 106 -4.63 8.58 -7.09
CA VAL A 106 -3.67 9.61 -6.60
C VAL A 106 -2.25 9.45 -7.18
N PHE A 107 -1.91 8.26 -7.70
CA PHE A 107 -0.56 7.95 -8.16
C PHE A 107 -0.50 7.49 -9.63
N THR A 108 -1.63 7.45 -10.33
CA THR A 108 -1.69 7.30 -11.79
C THR A 108 -1.40 8.67 -12.43
N THR A 109 -0.14 8.90 -12.81
CA THR A 109 0.29 10.17 -13.40
C THR A 109 -0.28 10.38 -14.81
N ASP A 110 -0.96 11.52 -15.01
CA ASP A 110 -0.79 12.51 -16.11
C ASP A 110 -2.12 13.09 -16.63
N THR A 111 -2.83 13.86 -15.80
CA THR A 111 -3.59 15.04 -16.26
C THR A 111 -3.82 15.98 -15.06
N GLU A 112 -3.65 17.27 -15.30
CA GLU A 112 -3.72 18.40 -14.36
C GLU A 112 -4.69 18.23 -13.17
N ILE A 113 -4.15 18.09 -11.96
CA ILE A 113 -4.91 18.40 -10.74
C ILE A 113 -4.16 19.49 -10.00
N SER A 114 -4.76 20.68 -10.08
CA SER A 114 -4.25 21.93 -9.54
C SER A 114 -4.03 21.86 -8.02
N LYS A 115 -3.11 22.69 -7.54
CA LYS A 115 -2.58 22.69 -6.17
C LYS A 115 -3.64 23.01 -5.11
N GLU A 116 -4.84 23.47 -5.49
CA GLU A 116 -5.91 23.85 -4.55
C GLU A 116 -6.56 22.67 -3.81
N ASP A 117 -6.57 21.44 -4.34
CA ASP A 117 -7.32 20.33 -3.73
C ASP A 117 -6.62 19.67 -2.52
N ARG A 118 -5.38 20.08 -2.22
CA ARG A 118 -4.57 19.51 -1.13
C ARG A 118 -5.03 19.93 0.28
N ALA A 119 -5.78 21.02 0.41
CA ALA A 119 -6.13 21.60 1.71
C ALA A 119 -7.49 21.12 2.27
N ASP A 120 -8.46 20.77 1.42
CA ASP A 120 -9.84 20.53 1.86
C ASP A 120 -10.10 19.12 2.42
N ILE A 121 -9.27 18.14 2.06
CA ILE A 121 -9.46 16.74 2.47
C ILE A 121 -9.07 16.52 3.94
N VAL A 122 -8.10 17.28 4.46
CA VAL A 122 -7.61 17.13 5.84
C VAL A 122 -8.63 17.66 6.86
N LYS A 123 -9.46 18.64 6.48
CA LYS A 123 -10.41 19.28 7.42
C LYS A 123 -11.64 18.42 7.75
N LYS A 124 -12.11 17.56 6.84
CA LYS A 124 -13.39 16.82 7.05
C LYS A 124 -13.32 15.69 8.07
N LYS A 125 -12.14 15.20 8.46
CA LYS A 125 -12.02 14.03 9.36
C LYS A 125 -11.81 14.35 10.84
N ILE A 126 -11.51 15.61 11.19
CA ILE A 126 -11.27 16.02 12.59
C ILE A 126 -12.57 16.38 13.32
N ILE A 127 -13.65 16.71 12.60
CA ILE A 127 -14.88 17.22 13.22
C ILE A 127 -15.76 16.10 13.81
N ILE A 128 -15.60 14.83 13.40
CA ILE A 128 -16.54 13.74 13.74
C ILE A 128 -16.22 13.02 15.06
N THR A 129 -15.10 13.30 15.74
CA THR A 129 -14.68 12.53 16.94
C THR A 129 -14.54 13.34 18.22
N SER A 130 -14.96 14.61 18.24
CA SER A 130 -14.79 15.44 19.45
C SER A 130 -15.93 16.44 19.68
N LYS A 131 -17.12 15.95 20.05
CA LYS A 131 -18.12 16.54 20.97
C LYS A 131 -19.13 15.44 21.33
N GLY A 132 -19.48 15.07 22.55
CA GLY A 132 -19.20 15.44 23.95
C GLY A 132 -19.84 14.30 24.78
N GLY A 133 -19.53 14.01 26.05
CA GLY A 133 -19.28 14.89 27.17
C GLY A 133 -20.19 14.41 28.32
N ARG A 134 -19.59 13.95 29.42
CA ARG A 134 -20.25 13.50 30.66
C ARG A 134 -21.24 14.52 31.25
N ARG A 135 -22.31 14.02 31.90
CA ARG A 135 -22.83 14.29 33.29
C ARG A 135 -24.34 13.97 33.34
N ASN A 136 -24.88 13.07 34.16
CA ASN A 136 -25.07 12.94 35.63
C ASN A 136 -26.47 13.43 36.11
N THR A 137 -27.03 12.66 37.07
CA THR A 137 -28.06 12.94 38.09
C THR A 137 -29.57 13.01 37.75
N SER A 138 -30.29 12.16 38.52
CA SER A 138 -31.65 12.18 39.08
C SER A 138 -32.50 13.45 38.96
N PHE A 139 -33.81 13.26 38.73
CA PHE A 139 -34.90 13.59 39.66
C PHE A 139 -36.10 12.69 39.36
#